data_AF-A0A2V8H8T5-F1
#
_entry.id   AF-A0A2V8H8T5-F1
#
_cell.length_a   1.000
_cell.length_b   1.000
_cell.length_c   1.000
_cell.angle_alpha   90.00
_cell.angle_beta   90.00
_cell.angle_gamma   90.00
#
_symmetry.space_group_name_H-M   'P 1'
#
loop_
_entity.id
_entity.type
_entity.pdbx_description
1 polymer ?
#
loop_
_entity_poly.entity_id
_entity_poly.type
_entity_poly.pdbx_seq_one_letter_code
_entity_poly.pdbx_strand_id
1 'polypeptide(L)' 'MDIRFISSLTPEDETRIAAAVCAAASSLLDHLQIAYTIRIETTDGQLFHHSNAPALALARGPHTAPAV' A
#
# COMPACT_ATOMS: atom_id res chain seq x y z
N MET A 1 -10.25 -1.66 2.49
CA MET A 1 -9.94 -1.91 3.91
C MET A 1 -9.20 -0.69 4.44
N ASP A 2 -9.53 -0.20 5.63
CA ASP A 2 -8.85 0.94 6.27
C ASP A 2 -8.07 0.43 7.49
N ILE A 3 -6.74 0.55 7.46
CA ILE A 3 -5.87 0.20 8.58
C ILE A 3 -5.14 1.47 9.00
N ARG A 4 -5.29 1.85 10.26
CA ARG A 4 -4.67 3.06 10.82
C ARG A 4 -3.67 2.68 11.89
N PHE A 5 -2.43 3.07 11.69
CA PHE A 5 -1.39 3.00 12.72
C PHE A 5 -1.36 4.33 13.48
N ILE A 6 -1.50 4.27 14.79
CA ILE A 6 -1.41 5.45 15.67
C ILE A 6 -0.13 5.30 16.48
N SER A 7 0.81 6.21 16.27
CA SER A 7 2.08 6.27 16.98
C SER A 7 2.02 7.35 18.06
N SER A 8 2.62 7.08 19.22
CA SER A 8 2.87 8.10 20.27
C SER A 8 4.33 8.51 20.32
N LEU A 9 5.11 8.18 19.28
CA LEU A 9 6.54 8.45 19.21
C LEU A 9 6.82 9.93 18.99
N THR A 10 8.07 10.32 19.25
CA THR A 10 8.57 11.63 18.84
C THR A 10 8.56 11.74 17.30
N PRO A 11 8.44 12.94 16.71
CA PRO A 11 8.42 13.11 15.25
C PRO A 11 9.66 12.52 14.53
N GLU A 12 10.83 12.59 15.19
CA GLU A 12 12.10 12.08 14.67
C GLU A 12 12.11 10.55 14.59
N ASP A 13 11.62 9.88 15.63
CA ASP A 13 11.49 8.42 15.65
C ASP A 13 10.36 7.95 14.73
N GLU A 14 9.27 8.71 14.67
CA GLU A 14 8.10 8.40 13.86
C GLU A 14 8.47 8.28 12.38
N THR A 15 9.35 9.14 11.87
CA THR A 15 9.80 9.07 10.46
C THR A 15 10.52 7.75 10.17
N ARG A 16 11.44 7.33 11.05
CA ARG A 16 12.21 6.08 10.88
C ARG A 16 11.29 4.86 10.99
N ILE A 17 10.37 4.89 11.95
CA ILE A 17 9.44 3.80 12.18
C ILE A 17 8.38 3.72 11.09
N ALA A 18 7.87 4.85 10.58
CA ALA A 18 6.90 4.88 9.49
C ALA A 18 7.43 4.20 8.24
N ALA A 19 8.69 4.46 7.87
CA ALA A 19 9.34 3.76 6.76
C ALA A 19 9.42 2.23 7.01
N ALA A 20 9.84 1.82 8.21
CA ALA A 20 9.95 0.40 8.58
C ALA A 20 8.59 -0.31 8.61
N VAL A 21 7.54 0.34 9.14
CA VAL A 21 6.17 -0.17 9.16
C VAL A 21 5.62 -0.30 7.75
N CYS A 22 5.84 0.70 6.90
CA CYS A 22 5.43 0.64 5.49
C CYS A 22 6.06 -0.57 4.78
N ALA A 23 7.37 -0.80 4.97
CA ALA A 23 8.09 -1.92 4.38
C ALA A 23 7.57 -3.28 4.90
N ALA A 24 7.40 -3.41 6.22
CA ALA A 24 6.91 -4.65 6.83
C ALA A 24 5.49 -5.00 6.38
N ALA A 25 4.59 -4.00 6.37
CA ALA A 25 3.21 -4.18 5.90
C ALA A 25 3.17 -4.51 4.40
N SER A 26 4.02 -3.88 3.59
CA SER A 26 4.14 -4.18 2.16
C SER A 26 4.56 -5.64 1.94
N SER A 27 5.59 -6.10 2.64
CA SER A 27 6.06 -7.49 2.54
C SER A 27 4.99 -8.50 2.92
N LEU A 28 4.19 -8.22 3.95
CA LEU A 28 3.10 -9.10 4.37
C LEU A 28 2.00 -9.17 3.30
N LEU A 29 1.60 -8.01 2.75
CA LEU A 29 0.50 -7.92 1.80
C LEU A 29 0.89 -8.44 0.40
N ASP A 30 2.16 -8.38 0.02
CA ASP A 30 2.67 -8.91 -1.25
C ASP A 30 2.37 -10.42 -1.41
N HIS A 31 2.40 -11.17 -0.31
CA HIS A 31 2.07 -12.60 -0.30
C HIS A 31 0.59 -12.90 -0.56
N LEU A 32 -0.32 -11.94 -0.38
CA LEU A 32 -1.76 -12.16 -0.43
C LEU A 32 -2.34 -12.08 -1.85
N GLN A 33 -1.54 -11.74 -2.87
CA GLN A 33 -1.96 -11.59 -4.27
C GLN A 33 -3.20 -10.68 -4.46
N ILE A 34 -3.41 -9.73 -3.55
CA ILE A 34 -4.47 -8.72 -3.63
C ILE A 34 -3.91 -7.40 -4.16
N ALA A 35 -4.78 -6.57 -4.76
CA ALA A 35 -4.44 -5.17 -4.99
C ALA A 35 -4.56 -4.38 -3.68
N TYR A 36 -3.54 -3.59 -3.34
CA TYR A 36 -3.55 -2.80 -2.11
C TYR A 36 -2.77 -1.50 -2.25
N THR A 37 -3.12 -0.56 -1.38
CA THR A 37 -2.45 0.71 -1.19
C THR A 37 -2.23 0.92 0.30
N ILE A 38 -0.97 1.13 0.69
CA ILE A 38 -0.54 1.48 2.04
C ILE A 38 -0.18 2.96 2.03
N ARG A 39 -0.73 3.72 2.98
CA ARG A 39 -0.44 5.14 3.14
C ARG A 39 -0.23 5.44 4.62
N ILE A 40 0.94 5.97 4.95
CA ILE A 40 1.30 6.37 6.31
C ILE A 40 1.62 7.86 6.27
N GLU A 41 0.89 8.63 7.05
CA GLU A 41 1.11 10.06 7.24
C GLU A 41 1.70 10.25 8.63
N THR A 42 2.89 10.82 8.68
CA THR A 42 3.55 11.15 9.96
C THR A 42 3.05 12.47 10.51
N THR A 43 3.19 12.69 11.81
CA THR A 43 2.84 13.96 12.47
C THR A 43 3.63 15.16 11.92
N ASP A 44 4.82 14.94 11.35
CA ASP A 44 5.66 15.95 10.69
C ASP A 44 5.19 16.27 9.24
N GLY A 45 4.13 15.61 8.76
CA GLY A 45 3.56 15.82 7.43
C GLY A 45 4.22 15.01 6.32
N GLN A 46 5.17 14.14 6.64
CA GLN A 46 5.74 13.21 5.65
C GLN A 46 4.77 12.08 5.33
N LEU A 47 4.65 11.77 4.04
CA LEU A 47 3.74 10.75 3.52
C LEU A 47 4.54 9.60 2.90
N PHE A 48 4.41 8.41 3.47
CA PHE A 48 4.91 7.17 2.89
C PHE A 48 3.77 6.46 2.18
N HIS A 49 3.98 6.14 0.90
CA HIS A 49 2.99 5.45 0.08
C HIS A 49 3.64 4.28 -0.62
N HIS A 50 3.02 3.12 -0.49
CA HIS A 50 3.32 1.94 -1.29
C HIS A 50 2.03 1.36 -1.85
N SER A 51 2.00 1.06 -3.14
CA SER A 51 0.88 0.37 -3.77
C SER A 51 1.39 -0.78 -4.61
N ASN A 52 0.63 -1.87 -4.60
CA ASN A 52 0.90 -3.05 -5.39
C ASN A 52 -0.41 -3.53 -5.99
N ALA A 53 -0.36 -3.80 -7.29
CA ALA A 53 -1.48 -4.34 -8.05
C ALA A 53 -0.95 -5.55 -8.83
N PRO A 54 -1.12 -6.77 -8.29
CA PRO A 54 -0.61 -7.96 -8.96
C PRO A 54 -1.27 -8.13 -10.34
N ALA A 55 -0.49 -8.60 -11.31
CA ALA A 55 -0.87 -8.68 -12.72
C ALA A 55 -2.13 -9.53 -13.00
N LEU A 56 -2.58 -10.36 -12.03
CA LEU A 56 -3.86 -11.08 -12.14
C LEU A 56 -5.07 -10.13 -12.30
N ALA A 57 -4.96 -8.87 -11.82
CA ALA A 57 -5.97 -7.84 -12.05
C ALA A 57 -6.04 -7.35 -13.52
N LEU A 58 -4.96 -7.51 -14.29
CA LEU A 58 -4.89 -7.15 -15.71
C LEU A 58 -5.31 -8.29 -16.65
N ALA A 59 -5.70 -9.46 -16.11
CA ALA A 59 -6.22 -10.59 -16.88
C ALA A 59 -7.69 -10.42 -17.35
N ARG A 60 -8.25 -9.20 -17.30
CA ARG A 60 -9.40 -8.87 -18.15
C ARG A 60 -8.86 -8.67 -19.57
N GLY A 61 -8.82 -9.75 -20.33
CA GLY A 61 -8.42 -9.74 -21.73
C GLY A 61 -9.18 -8.67 -22.54
N PRO A 62 -8.63 -8.22 -23.69
CA PRO A 62 -9.32 -7.26 -24.54
C PRO A 62 -10.68 -7.84 -24.92
N HIS A 63 -11.75 -7.18 -24.49
CA HIS A 63 -13.10 -7.48 -24.94
C HIS A 63 -13.17 -7.15 -26.44
N THR A 64 -12.84 -8.12 -27.29
CA THR A 64 -13.22 -8.08 -28.70
C THR A 64 -14.73 -8.16 -28.73
N ALA A 65 -15.38 -7.01 -28.93
CA ALA A 65 -16.80 -6.93 -29.23
C ALA A 65 -17.10 -7.79 -30.46
N PRO A 66 -18.17 -8.60 -30.48
CA PRO A 66 -18.59 -9.28 -31.69
C PRO A 66 -19.18 -8.25 -32.65
N ALA A 67 -18.65 -8.21 -33.87
CA ALA A 67 -19.27 -7.50 -34.98
C ALA A 67 -20.53 -8.27 -35.39
N VAL A 68 -21.69 -7.60 -35.31
CA VAL A 68 -22.93 -7.97 -36.00
C VAL A 68 -23.47 -6.75 -36.72
#